data_AF-A0AAV1RSZ2-F1
#
_entry.id   AF-A0AAV1RSZ2-F1
#
_cell.length_a   1.000
_cell.length_b   1.000
_cell.length_c   1.000
_cell.angle_alpha   90.00
_cell.angle_beta   90.00
_cell.angle_gamma   90.00
#
_symmetry.space_group_name_H-M   'P 1'
#
loop_
_entity.id
_entity.type
_entity.pdbx_description
1 polymer ?
#
loop_
_entity_poly.entity_id
_entity_poly.type
_entity_poly.pdbx_seq_one_letter_code
_entity_poly.pdbx_strand_id
1 'polypeptide(L)'
;MADFSDQLFGFQDLLFENFDGRLEFSGNNFGALWPGDGKPGLWINSISRMGAIYSLIVREEEIFIEERKRAGGVEVEKARDEDIDLVLAPVFENCTRVLDAREQIVARDLYWEAVYDTSKRGLDRAEELLLSSIEKNPFVGEPHVVLGQFYLTKGRFEEAEREAEKGVTLLLEWGSPWDKRMSWEGWIAWARVLLMKAKEKSWPETSWGILNLGLVK
;
A
#
# COMPACT_ATOMS: atom_id res chain seq x y z
N MET A 1 0.96 -5.27 -11.97
CA MET A 1 0.76 -4.49 -10.72
C MET A 1 1.58 -5.06 -9.57
N ALA A 2 1.40 -6.34 -9.22
CA ALA A 2 2.16 -7.00 -8.13
C ALA A 2 3.69 -6.89 -8.26
N ASP A 3 4.26 -7.14 -9.45
CA ASP A 3 5.72 -7.03 -9.65
C ASP A 3 6.25 -5.61 -9.38
N PHE A 4 5.49 -4.59 -9.79
CA PHE A 4 5.87 -3.19 -9.55
C PHE A 4 5.80 -2.85 -8.07
N SER A 5 4.72 -3.26 -7.39
CA SER A 5 4.58 -2.99 -5.96
C SER A 5 5.62 -3.75 -5.14
N ASP A 6 6.05 -4.93 -5.58
CA ASP A 6 7.06 -5.72 -4.89
C ASP A 6 8.49 -5.19 -5.09
N GLN A 7 8.86 -4.84 -6.33
CA GLN A 7 10.25 -4.54 -6.69
C GLN A 7 10.65 -3.07 -6.47
N LEU A 8 9.71 -2.14 -6.56
CA LEU A 8 10.03 -0.71 -6.62
C LEU A 8 9.94 -0.03 -5.25
N PHE A 9 11.01 0.68 -4.92
CA PHE A 9 11.13 1.55 -3.76
C PHE A 9 12.04 2.75 -4.08
N GLY A 10 12.39 3.55 -3.09
CA GLY A 10 13.09 4.83 -3.27
C GLY A 10 14.41 4.73 -4.06
N PHE A 11 15.05 3.56 -4.09
CA PHE A 11 16.22 3.33 -4.93
C PHE A 11 15.93 3.51 -6.42
N GLN A 12 14.83 2.94 -6.94
CA GLN A 12 14.47 3.08 -8.35
C GLN A 12 14.00 4.51 -8.66
N ASP A 13 13.42 5.22 -7.68
CA ASP A 13 13.11 6.63 -7.86
C ASP A 13 14.39 7.45 -8.12
N LEU A 14 15.49 7.11 -7.45
CA LEU A 14 16.79 7.76 -7.68
C LEU A 14 17.45 7.34 -8.99
N LEU A 15 17.40 6.06 -9.36
CA LEU A 15 17.97 5.54 -10.61
C LEU A 15 17.37 6.23 -11.84
N PHE A 16 16.05 6.41 -11.82
CA PHE A 16 15.28 6.93 -12.96
C PHE A 16 14.83 8.38 -12.79
N GLU A 17 15.35 9.09 -11.79
CA GLU A 17 15.02 10.49 -11.49
C GLU A 17 13.49 10.74 -11.38
N ASN A 18 12.77 9.80 -10.77
CA ASN A 18 11.31 9.78 -10.63
C ASN A 18 10.78 10.79 -9.58
N PHE A 19 11.32 12.00 -9.55
CA PHE A 19 10.97 13.01 -8.54
C PHE A 19 9.59 13.62 -8.76
N ASP A 20 9.00 13.45 -9.95
CA ASP A 20 7.63 13.86 -10.27
C ASP A 20 6.58 12.77 -9.96
N GLY A 21 7.05 11.57 -9.57
CA GLY A 21 6.24 10.41 -9.20
C GLY A 21 5.51 9.73 -10.37
N ARG A 22 5.82 10.05 -11.62
CA ARG A 22 5.11 9.47 -12.77
C ARG A 22 5.64 8.11 -13.22
N LEU A 23 6.83 7.74 -12.75
CA LEU A 23 7.55 6.50 -13.06
C LEU A 23 7.66 6.29 -14.58
N GLU A 24 8.17 7.30 -15.28
CA GLU A 24 8.34 7.27 -16.75
C GLU A 24 9.66 6.62 -17.20
N PHE A 25 10.51 6.21 -16.25
CA PHE A 25 11.83 5.61 -16.51
C PHE A 25 12.73 6.48 -17.40
N SER A 26 12.64 7.81 -17.28
CA SER A 26 13.32 8.77 -18.15
C SER A 26 14.74 9.14 -17.69
N GLY A 27 15.02 9.08 -16.40
CA GLY A 27 16.35 9.33 -15.84
C GLY A 27 17.33 8.19 -16.05
N ASN A 28 18.62 8.47 -15.85
CA ASN A 28 19.71 7.51 -16.05
C ASN A 28 20.84 7.69 -15.02
N ASN A 29 20.49 7.78 -13.74
CA ASN A 29 21.45 7.92 -12.66
C ASN A 29 22.03 6.56 -12.24
N PHE A 30 22.82 5.94 -13.11
CA PHE A 30 23.47 4.65 -12.86
C PHE A 30 24.48 4.68 -11.70
N GLY A 31 24.80 5.86 -11.15
CA GLY A 31 25.65 6.04 -9.97
C GLY A 31 24.88 5.98 -8.64
N ALA A 32 23.54 5.83 -8.66
CA ALA A 32 22.76 5.68 -7.43
C ALA A 32 23.21 4.43 -6.66
N LEU A 33 23.38 4.57 -5.34
CA LEU A 33 23.84 3.49 -4.48
C LEU A 33 22.66 2.67 -3.95
N TRP A 34 22.72 1.36 -4.13
CA TRP A 34 21.78 0.41 -3.53
C TRP A 34 22.12 0.17 -2.04
N PRO A 35 21.13 0.01 -1.14
CA PRO A 35 19.67 0.09 -1.35
C PRO A 35 19.11 1.53 -1.22
N GLY A 36 19.93 2.57 -1.19
CA GLY A 36 19.46 3.93 -0.94
C GLY A 36 18.99 4.13 0.51
N ASP A 37 17.99 4.99 0.71
CA ASP A 37 17.41 5.27 2.03
C ASP A 37 16.25 4.32 2.41
N GLY A 38 15.88 3.40 1.53
CA GLY A 38 14.79 2.46 1.75
C GLY A 38 13.41 3.10 1.81
N LYS A 39 13.24 4.34 1.32
CA LYS A 39 11.93 5.00 1.26
C LYS A 39 10.91 4.20 0.45
N PRO A 40 9.62 4.30 0.78
CA PRO A 40 8.58 3.80 -0.11
C PRO A 40 8.68 4.44 -1.51
N GLY A 41 8.49 3.65 -2.56
CA GLY A 41 8.64 4.11 -3.94
C GLY A 41 7.45 4.93 -4.45
N LEU A 42 7.70 5.80 -5.43
CA LEU A 42 6.67 6.60 -6.12
C LEU A 42 6.12 5.89 -7.35
N TRP A 43 5.46 4.76 -7.12
CA TRP A 43 4.88 3.94 -8.18
C TRP A 43 3.34 3.92 -8.18
N ILE A 44 2.71 4.41 -7.11
CA ILE A 44 1.26 4.25 -6.86
C ILE A 44 0.41 4.97 -7.91
N ASN A 45 0.80 6.16 -8.35
CA ASN A 45 0.13 6.85 -9.48
C ASN A 45 0.10 5.95 -10.72
N SER A 46 1.25 5.44 -11.13
CA SER A 46 1.42 4.67 -12.36
C SER A 46 0.67 3.33 -12.29
N ILE A 47 0.71 2.65 -11.14
CA ILE A 47 -0.08 1.42 -10.94
C ILE A 47 -1.58 1.73 -10.92
N SER A 48 -2.04 2.84 -10.34
CA SER A 48 -3.47 3.20 -10.36
C SER A 48 -3.99 3.44 -11.78
N ARG A 49 -3.18 4.06 -12.65
CA ARG A 49 -3.48 4.23 -14.09
C ARG A 49 -3.52 2.88 -14.81
N MET A 50 -2.57 1.99 -14.50
CA MET A 50 -2.54 0.62 -15.04
C MET A 50 -3.81 -0.14 -14.63
N GLY A 51 -4.23 -0.03 -13.37
CA GLY A 51 -5.50 -0.59 -12.89
C GLY A 51 -6.70 -0.05 -13.68
N ALA A 52 -6.80 1.27 -13.86
CA ALA A 52 -7.88 1.89 -14.62
C ALA A 52 -7.94 1.43 -16.09
N ILE A 53 -6.77 1.24 -16.73
CA ILE A 53 -6.73 0.67 -18.09
C ILE A 53 -7.18 -0.79 -18.07
N TYR A 54 -6.71 -1.58 -17.09
CA TYR A 54 -7.09 -2.98 -16.97
C TYR A 54 -8.60 -3.14 -16.75
N SER A 55 -9.23 -2.31 -15.91
CA SER A 55 -10.68 -2.37 -15.69
C SER A 55 -11.51 -2.03 -16.94
N LEU A 56 -10.99 -1.18 -17.83
CA LEU A 56 -11.61 -0.94 -19.13
C LEU A 56 -11.49 -2.16 -20.05
N ILE A 57 -10.32 -2.82 -20.07
CA ILE A 57 -10.11 -4.05 -20.86
C ILE A 57 -11.06 -5.16 -20.40
N VAL A 58 -11.17 -5.39 -19.08
CA VAL A 58 -12.10 -6.39 -18.53
C VAL A 58 -13.52 -6.13 -19.00
N ARG A 59 -13.99 -4.88 -18.89
CA ARG A 59 -15.34 -4.50 -19.31
C ARG A 59 -15.56 -4.64 -20.82
N GLU A 60 -14.56 -4.32 -21.63
CA GLU A 60 -14.64 -4.46 -23.08
C GLU A 60 -14.73 -5.93 -23.50
N GLU A 61 -13.92 -6.80 -22.90
CA GLU A 61 -13.98 -8.26 -23.15
C GLU A 61 -15.32 -8.86 -22.70
N GLU A 62 -15.88 -8.44 -21.57
CA GLU A 62 -17.23 -8.85 -21.15
C GLU A 62 -18.30 -8.48 -22.20
N ILE A 63 -18.21 -7.29 -22.78
CA ILE A 63 -19.12 -6.84 -23.84
C ILE A 63 -18.96 -7.70 -25.09
N PHE A 64 -17.72 -7.95 -25.55
CA PHE A 64 -17.46 -8.76 -26.73
C PHE A 64 -17.98 -10.20 -26.58
N ILE A 65 -17.73 -10.82 -25.42
CA ILE A 65 -18.20 -12.18 -25.12
C ILE A 65 -19.74 -12.23 -25.15
N GLU A 66 -20.41 -11.24 -24.55
CA GLU A 66 -21.87 -11.15 -24.52
C GLU A 66 -22.47 -10.90 -25.92
N GLU A 67 -21.88 -10.02 -26.74
CA GLU A 67 -22.30 -9.78 -28.11
C GLU A 67 -22.19 -11.05 -28.98
N ARG A 68 -21.09 -11.80 -28.84
CA ARG A 68 -20.92 -13.05 -29.59
C ARG A 68 -21.92 -14.12 -29.15
N LYS A 69 -22.16 -14.27 -27.85
CA LYS A 69 -23.18 -15.18 -27.32
C LYS A 69 -24.55 -14.87 -27.92
N ARG A 70 -24.90 -13.58 -28.05
CA ARG A 70 -26.15 -13.14 -28.70
C ARG A 70 -26.18 -13.43 -30.20
N ALA A 71 -25.04 -13.39 -30.88
CA ALA A 71 -24.91 -13.77 -32.28
C ALA A 71 -24.91 -15.29 -32.52
N GLY A 72 -25.06 -16.11 -31.47
CA GLY A 72 -25.11 -17.57 -31.56
C GLY A 72 -23.73 -18.24 -31.55
N GLY A 73 -22.65 -17.52 -31.26
CA GLY A 73 -21.34 -18.11 -31.01
C GLY A 73 -21.29 -18.69 -29.59
N VAL A 74 -21.18 -20.03 -29.49
CA VAL A 74 -21.20 -20.76 -28.22
C VAL A 74 -19.82 -21.30 -27.83
N GLU A 75 -18.89 -21.37 -28.78
CA GLU A 75 -17.53 -21.89 -28.54
C GLU A 75 -16.58 -20.80 -28.02
N VAL A 76 -15.73 -21.17 -27.06
CA VAL A 76 -14.64 -20.35 -26.54
C VAL A 76 -13.57 -20.19 -27.61
N GLU A 77 -13.26 -18.97 -28.02
CA GLU A 77 -12.24 -18.69 -29.02
C GLU A 77 -10.85 -18.68 -28.37
N LYS A 78 -10.20 -19.84 -28.30
CA LYS A 78 -8.83 -19.98 -27.77
C LYS A 78 -7.77 -19.13 -28.48
N ALA A 79 -8.02 -18.72 -29.73
CA ALA A 79 -7.14 -17.80 -30.46
C ALA A 79 -7.19 -16.36 -29.93
N ARG A 80 -8.19 -16.02 -29.11
CA ARG A 80 -8.36 -14.74 -28.42
C ARG A 80 -8.08 -14.83 -26.92
N ASP A 81 -7.54 -15.97 -26.46
CA ASP A 81 -7.25 -16.22 -25.04
C ASP A 81 -8.47 -16.05 -24.12
N GLU A 82 -9.68 -16.37 -24.61
CA GLU A 82 -10.92 -16.24 -23.84
C GLU A 82 -11.05 -17.21 -22.67
N ASP A 83 -10.16 -18.19 -22.59
CA ASP A 83 -10.01 -19.07 -21.44
C ASP A 83 -9.20 -18.43 -20.30
N ILE A 84 -8.63 -17.24 -20.50
CA ILE A 84 -7.99 -16.46 -19.44
C ILE A 84 -9.06 -15.76 -18.59
N ASP A 85 -9.07 -16.07 -17.30
CA ASP A 85 -9.91 -15.38 -16.33
C ASP A 85 -9.33 -14.00 -15.99
N LEU A 86 -10.07 -12.94 -16.30
CA LEU A 86 -9.68 -11.56 -16.04
C LEU A 86 -10.19 -11.11 -14.66
N VAL A 87 -9.33 -11.22 -13.66
CA VAL A 87 -9.67 -10.89 -12.26
C VAL A 87 -9.24 -9.46 -11.93
N LEU A 88 -10.19 -8.61 -11.55
CA LEU A 88 -9.90 -7.28 -11.00
C LEU A 88 -9.28 -7.38 -9.61
N ALA A 89 -8.13 -6.73 -9.44
CA ALA A 89 -7.51 -6.61 -8.12
C ALA A 89 -8.36 -5.68 -7.22
N PRO A 90 -8.47 -5.97 -5.92
CA PRO A 90 -9.28 -5.17 -4.99
C PRO A 90 -8.69 -3.78 -4.68
N VAL A 91 -7.49 -3.48 -5.16
CA VAL A 91 -6.81 -2.20 -4.97
C VAL A 91 -7.48 -1.06 -5.75
N PHE A 92 -7.32 0.18 -5.27
CA PHE A 92 -7.81 1.38 -5.96
C PHE A 92 -9.32 1.36 -6.28
N GLU A 93 -10.15 0.92 -5.34
CA GLU A 93 -11.61 0.78 -5.53
C GLU A 93 -11.93 -0.13 -6.72
N ASN A 94 -11.38 -1.35 -6.72
CA ASN A 94 -11.44 -2.30 -7.83
C ASN A 94 -10.91 -1.69 -9.13
N CYS A 95 -9.75 -1.04 -9.05
CA CYS A 95 -9.04 -0.48 -10.19
C CYS A 95 -9.83 0.63 -10.93
N THR A 96 -10.69 1.38 -10.24
CA THR A 96 -11.44 2.51 -10.80
C THR A 96 -10.88 3.87 -10.40
N ARG A 97 -10.12 3.93 -9.30
CA ARG A 97 -9.53 5.16 -8.80
C ARG A 97 -8.15 5.40 -9.42
N VAL A 98 -7.96 6.57 -10.04
CA VAL A 98 -6.65 7.06 -10.46
C VAL A 98 -6.15 8.08 -9.45
N LEU A 99 -4.92 7.90 -8.98
CA LEU A 99 -4.32 8.74 -7.94
C LEU A 99 -3.46 9.83 -8.56
N ASP A 100 -3.34 10.97 -7.89
CA ASP A 100 -2.50 12.08 -8.36
C ASP A 100 -1.01 11.85 -8.01
N ALA A 101 -0.12 12.21 -8.94
CA ALA A 101 1.30 11.99 -8.78
C ALA A 101 1.93 12.88 -7.69
N ARG A 102 1.40 14.09 -7.47
CA ARG A 102 1.87 14.98 -6.40
C ARG A 102 1.33 14.55 -5.05
N GLU A 103 0.07 14.12 -4.99
CA GLU A 103 -0.51 13.65 -3.73
C GLU A 103 0.22 12.43 -3.16
N GLN A 104 0.63 11.45 -3.98
CA GLN A 104 1.44 10.33 -3.47
C GLN A 104 2.81 10.78 -2.93
N ILE A 105 3.44 11.81 -3.50
CA ILE A 105 4.73 12.33 -3.02
C ILE A 105 4.55 12.92 -1.64
N VAL A 106 3.53 13.77 -1.50
CA VAL A 106 3.16 14.37 -0.22
C VAL A 106 2.83 13.28 0.80
N ALA A 107 2.03 12.28 0.43
CA ALA A 107 1.69 11.16 1.30
C ALA A 107 2.93 10.40 1.79
N ARG A 108 3.86 10.07 0.88
CA ARG A 108 5.14 9.40 1.19
C ARG A 108 5.98 10.23 2.14
N ASP A 109 6.14 11.51 1.86
CA ASP A 109 7.05 12.36 2.63
C ASP A 109 6.51 12.63 4.04
N LEU A 110 5.18 12.80 4.18
CA LEU A 110 4.50 12.90 5.49
C LEU A 110 4.65 11.61 6.30
N TYR A 111 4.41 10.45 5.67
CA TYR A 111 4.62 9.15 6.31
C TYR A 111 6.08 9.01 6.76
N TRP A 112 7.03 9.33 5.89
CA TRP A 112 8.46 9.23 6.17
C TRP A 112 8.87 10.13 7.34
N GLU A 113 8.39 11.37 7.39
CA GLU A 113 8.63 12.27 8.52
C GLU A 113 8.08 11.65 9.83
N ALA A 114 6.89 11.05 9.78
CA ALA A 114 6.24 10.42 10.93
C ALA A 114 7.03 9.20 11.48
N VAL A 115 7.59 8.36 10.61
CA VAL A 115 8.21 7.09 11.02
C VAL A 115 9.73 7.14 11.16
N TYR A 116 10.40 8.01 10.40
CA TYR A 116 11.86 8.10 10.37
C TYR A 116 12.37 9.30 11.16
N ASP A 117 11.83 10.50 10.91
CA ASP A 117 12.33 11.74 11.50
C ASP A 117 11.75 12.07 12.87
N THR A 118 10.57 11.53 13.21
CA THR A 118 9.92 11.73 14.51
C THR A 118 10.75 11.16 15.68
N SER A 119 11.62 10.18 15.42
CA SER A 119 12.64 9.72 16.37
C SER A 119 13.54 10.85 16.90
N LYS A 120 13.63 11.97 16.17
CA LYS A 120 14.42 13.16 16.51
C LYS A 120 13.60 14.35 17.03
N ARG A 121 12.27 14.35 16.87
CA ARG A 121 11.39 15.52 17.09
C ARG A 121 10.23 15.32 18.08
N GLY A 122 10.00 14.09 18.55
CA GLY A 122 8.97 13.79 19.55
C GLY A 122 7.62 13.41 18.93
N LEU A 123 6.83 12.62 19.67
CA LEU A 123 5.60 11.95 19.18
C LEU A 123 4.41 12.90 18.93
N ASP A 124 4.48 14.16 19.32
CA ASP A 124 3.31 15.05 19.37
C ASP A 124 2.74 15.41 17.99
N ARG A 125 3.57 15.32 16.93
CA ARG A 125 3.13 15.59 15.55
C ARG A 125 2.85 14.33 14.72
N ALA A 126 3.12 13.14 15.27
CA ALA A 126 3.00 11.89 14.54
C ALA A 126 1.56 11.66 14.03
N GLU A 127 0.55 11.96 14.86
CA GLU A 127 -0.86 11.82 14.49
C GLU A 127 -1.22 12.69 13.28
N GLU A 128 -0.87 13.98 13.31
CA GLU A 128 -1.16 14.93 12.22
C GLU A 128 -0.53 14.48 10.89
N LEU A 129 0.74 14.07 10.93
CA LEU A 129 1.48 13.62 9.76
C LEU A 129 0.88 12.35 9.16
N LEU A 130 0.54 11.36 10.00
CA LEU A 130 -0.05 10.10 9.56
C LEU A 130 -1.45 10.29 8.99
N LEU A 131 -2.31 11.08 9.65
CA LEU A 131 -3.64 11.41 9.14
C LEU A 131 -3.56 12.11 7.78
N SER A 132 -2.66 13.09 7.66
CA SER A 132 -2.45 13.81 6.40
C SER A 132 -1.88 12.90 5.30
N SER A 133 -1.02 11.94 5.66
CA SER A 133 -0.51 10.94 4.73
C SER A 133 -1.63 10.04 4.19
N ILE A 134 -2.48 9.55 5.09
CA ILE A 134 -3.65 8.71 4.76
C ILE A 134 -4.64 9.46 3.88
N GLU A 135 -4.92 10.74 4.17
CA GLU A 135 -5.81 11.56 3.34
C GLU A 135 -5.30 11.66 1.89
N LYS A 136 -3.99 11.80 1.71
CA LYS A 136 -3.35 11.92 0.38
C LYS A 136 -3.18 10.59 -0.33
N ASN A 137 -3.09 9.49 0.41
CA ASN A 137 -3.05 8.16 -0.16
C ASN A 137 -3.74 7.14 0.77
N PRO A 138 -5.07 6.93 0.59
CA PRO A 138 -5.84 6.03 1.45
C PRO A 138 -5.70 4.55 1.06
N PHE A 139 -4.81 4.24 0.10
CA PHE A 139 -4.66 2.90 -0.47
C PHE A 139 -3.42 2.16 0.03
N VAL A 140 -2.67 2.69 0.99
CA VAL A 140 -1.49 2.03 1.58
C VAL A 140 -1.72 1.69 3.04
N GLY A 141 -1.33 0.49 3.47
CA GLY A 141 -1.68 -0.02 4.80
C GLY A 141 -0.78 0.49 5.92
N GLU A 142 0.48 0.76 5.63
CA GLU A 142 1.50 1.07 6.64
C GLU A 142 1.21 2.34 7.44
N PRO A 143 0.76 3.47 6.86
CA PRO A 143 0.35 4.64 7.64
C PRO A 143 -0.76 4.31 8.65
N HIS A 144 -1.76 3.51 8.25
CA HIS A 144 -2.83 3.05 9.14
C HIS A 144 -2.30 2.17 10.28
N VAL A 145 -1.39 1.24 9.98
CA VAL A 145 -0.75 0.38 11.00
C VAL A 145 -0.01 1.22 12.04
N VAL A 146 0.80 2.18 11.59
CA VAL A 146 1.57 3.06 12.50
C VAL A 146 0.63 3.96 13.30
N LEU A 147 -0.43 4.49 12.70
CA LEU A 147 -1.43 5.30 13.39
C LEU A 147 -2.19 4.48 14.45
N GLY A 148 -2.52 3.22 14.14
CA GLY A 148 -3.11 2.29 15.10
C GLY A 148 -2.22 2.07 16.34
N GLN A 149 -0.91 1.89 16.14
CA GLN A 149 0.06 1.79 17.25
C GLN A 149 0.11 3.09 18.09
N PHE A 150 0.09 4.24 17.42
CA PHE A 150 0.05 5.53 18.09
C PHE A 150 -1.19 5.63 18.99
N TYR A 151 -2.37 5.24 18.48
CA TYR A 151 -3.61 5.24 19.25
C TYR A 151 -3.61 4.27 20.44
N LEU A 152 -3.03 3.07 20.29
CA LEU A 152 -2.85 2.15 21.42
C LEU A 152 -1.99 2.77 22.52
N THR A 153 -0.92 3.47 22.14
CA THR A 153 -0.03 4.16 23.08
C THR A 153 -0.72 5.30 23.82
N LYS A 154 -1.77 5.90 23.22
CA LYS A 154 -2.61 6.93 23.83
C LYS A 154 -3.84 6.38 24.57
N GLY A 155 -4.04 5.07 24.60
CA GLY A 155 -5.23 4.44 25.18
C GLY A 155 -6.53 4.66 24.37
N ARG A 156 -6.42 5.11 23.12
CA ARG A 156 -7.54 5.34 22.19
C ARG A 156 -7.87 4.03 21.46
N PHE A 157 -8.37 3.04 22.18
CA PHE A 157 -8.50 1.66 21.69
C PHE A 157 -9.46 1.52 20.50
N GLU A 158 -10.59 2.24 20.49
CA GLU A 158 -11.57 2.16 19.42
C GLU A 158 -11.04 2.74 18.11
N GLU A 159 -10.21 3.79 18.19
CA GLU A 159 -9.53 4.36 17.02
C GLU A 159 -8.41 3.45 16.54
N ALA A 160 -7.63 2.90 17.46
CA ALA A 160 -6.61 1.91 17.13
C ALA A 160 -7.17 0.68 16.40
N GLU A 161 -8.34 0.18 16.82
CA GLU A 161 -8.99 -0.97 16.19
C GLU A 161 -9.32 -0.67 14.73
N ARG A 162 -9.94 0.48 14.45
CA ARG A 162 -10.31 0.88 13.09
C ARG A 162 -9.10 1.03 12.18
N GLU A 163 -8.07 1.72 12.65
CA GLU A 163 -6.84 1.93 11.86
C GLU A 163 -6.07 0.63 11.65
N ALA A 164 -5.94 -0.21 12.69
CA ALA A 164 -5.27 -1.50 12.55
C ALA A 164 -6.02 -2.44 11.59
N GLU A 165 -7.37 -2.48 11.66
CA GLU A 165 -8.19 -3.28 10.74
C GLU A 165 -8.04 -2.81 9.29
N LYS A 166 -8.09 -1.49 9.06
CA LYS A 166 -7.88 -0.92 7.73
C LYS A 166 -6.49 -1.20 7.20
N GLY A 167 -5.46 -1.06 8.05
CA GLY A 167 -4.08 -1.38 7.72
C GLY A 167 -3.87 -2.84 7.32
N VAL A 168 -4.39 -3.79 8.10
CA VAL A 168 -4.34 -5.23 7.76
C VAL A 168 -5.04 -5.50 6.43
N THR A 169 -6.21 -4.91 6.22
CA THR A 169 -7.00 -5.09 4.99
C THR A 169 -6.20 -4.65 3.76
N LEU A 170 -5.65 -3.43 3.77
CA LEU A 170 -4.86 -2.90 2.66
C LEU A 170 -3.58 -3.70 2.41
N LEU A 171 -2.89 -4.15 3.47
CA LEU A 171 -1.70 -5.01 3.32
C LEU A 171 -2.06 -6.35 2.65
N LEU A 172 -3.23 -6.92 2.95
CA LEU A 172 -3.71 -8.15 2.31
C LEU A 172 -4.13 -7.91 0.85
N GLU A 173 -4.79 -6.79 0.56
CA GLU A 173 -5.18 -6.42 -0.81
C GLU A 173 -3.97 -6.25 -1.73
N TRP A 174 -2.88 -5.67 -1.21
CA TRP A 174 -1.64 -5.48 -1.98
C TRP A 174 -0.77 -6.73 -2.08
N GLY A 175 -0.74 -7.57 -1.04
CA GLY A 175 0.15 -8.74 -0.97
C GLY A 175 1.65 -8.40 -1.01
N SER A 176 2.02 -7.13 -0.87
CA SER A 176 3.40 -6.64 -0.82
C SER A 176 3.44 -5.33 -0.03
N PRO A 177 4.56 -4.99 0.64
CA PRO A 177 4.64 -3.79 1.46
C PRO A 177 5.04 -2.58 0.62
N TRP A 178 4.47 -1.42 0.89
CA TRP A 178 4.93 -0.14 0.36
C TRP A 178 6.22 0.31 1.07
N ASP A 179 6.31 0.13 2.39
CA ASP A 179 7.55 0.35 3.16
C ASP A 179 8.40 -0.93 3.21
N LYS A 180 9.47 -0.94 2.40
CA LYS A 180 10.37 -2.09 2.22
C LYS A 180 11.35 -2.31 3.37
N ARG A 181 11.37 -1.47 4.40
CA ARG A 181 12.24 -1.68 5.58
C ARG A 181 11.82 -2.90 6.41
N MET A 182 10.60 -3.38 6.22
CA MET A 182 10.07 -4.60 6.82
C MET A 182 9.45 -5.50 5.76
N SER A 183 9.52 -6.81 5.97
CA SER A 183 8.85 -7.77 5.09
C SER A 183 7.33 -7.66 5.21
N TRP A 184 6.61 -8.15 4.19
CA TRP A 184 5.16 -8.20 4.22
C TRP A 184 4.63 -8.98 5.43
N GLU A 185 5.22 -10.15 5.72
CA GLU A 185 4.85 -10.97 6.87
C GLU A 185 5.08 -10.23 8.19
N GLY A 186 6.16 -9.45 8.27
CA GLY A 186 6.45 -8.59 9.43
C GLY A 186 5.36 -7.55 9.65
N TRP A 187 4.97 -6.84 8.58
CA TRP A 187 3.87 -5.87 8.62
C TRP A 187 2.54 -6.53 9.00
N ILE A 188 2.21 -7.67 8.39
CA ILE A 188 0.98 -8.43 8.70
C ILE A 188 0.96 -8.89 10.16
N ALA A 189 2.07 -9.45 10.65
CA ALA A 189 2.18 -9.91 12.03
C ALA A 189 2.00 -8.75 13.00
N TRP A 190 2.68 -7.62 12.76
CA TRP A 190 2.56 -6.44 13.60
C TRP A 190 1.14 -5.88 13.60
N ALA A 191 0.56 -5.65 12.43
CA ALA A 191 -0.78 -5.11 12.28
C ALA A 191 -1.85 -5.97 12.97
N ARG A 192 -1.72 -7.31 12.90
CA ARG A 192 -2.59 -8.25 13.62
C ARG A 192 -2.44 -8.17 15.14
N VAL A 193 -1.21 -8.02 15.63
CA VAL A 193 -0.96 -7.79 17.07
C VAL A 193 -1.62 -6.50 17.54
N LEU A 194 -1.50 -5.41 16.77
CA LEU A 194 -2.17 -4.14 17.10
C LEU A 194 -3.68 -4.30 17.15
N LEU A 195 -4.27 -4.94 16.14
CA LEU A 195 -5.72 -5.18 16.08
C LEU A 195 -6.21 -6.04 17.26
N MET A 196 -5.48 -7.10 17.59
CA MET A 196 -5.78 -7.95 18.74
C MET A 196 -5.72 -7.13 20.05
N LYS A 197 -4.68 -6.32 20.22
CA LYS A 197 -4.48 -5.50 21.42
C LYS A 197 -5.50 -4.39 21.57
N ALA A 198 -5.94 -3.80 20.45
CA ALA A 198 -7.03 -2.83 20.42
C ALA A 198 -8.35 -3.46 20.90
N LYS A 199 -8.70 -4.65 20.38
CA LYS A 199 -9.89 -5.40 20.78
C LYS A 199 -9.87 -5.83 22.25
N GLU A 200 -8.70 -6.23 22.74
CA GLU A 200 -8.49 -6.57 24.16
C GLU A 200 -8.46 -5.34 25.07
N LYS A 201 -8.44 -4.13 24.51
CA LYS A 201 -8.21 -2.87 25.23
C LYS A 201 -6.99 -2.93 26.16
N SER A 202 -5.92 -3.54 25.67
CA SER A 202 -4.68 -3.72 26.43
C SER A 202 -3.47 -3.29 25.61
N TRP A 203 -2.58 -2.51 26.22
CA TRP A 203 -1.32 -2.11 25.60
C TRP A 203 -0.21 -2.08 26.65
N PRO A 204 0.98 -2.66 26.40
CA PRO A 204 2.06 -2.63 27.37
C PRO A 204 2.62 -1.23 27.59
N GLU A 205 2.85 -0.86 28.85
CA GLU A 205 3.45 0.43 29.24
C GLU A 205 4.97 0.35 29.49
N THR A 206 5.59 -0.78 29.14
CA THR A 206 7.04 -0.99 29.32
C THR A 206 7.68 -1.44 28.01
N SER A 207 8.92 -1.03 27.78
CA SER A 207 9.68 -1.41 26.57
C SER A 207 9.80 -2.92 26.42
N TRP A 208 10.04 -3.65 27.52
CA TRP A 208 10.04 -5.12 27.52
C TRP A 208 8.67 -5.70 27.20
N GLY A 209 7.60 -5.08 27.68
CA GLY A 209 6.24 -5.46 27.32
C GLY A 209 5.99 -5.34 25.81
N ILE A 210 6.48 -4.26 25.17
CA ILE A 210 6.41 -4.09 23.72
C ILE A 210 7.23 -5.16 22.99
N LEU A 211 8.48 -5.40 23.39
CA LEU A 211 9.35 -6.41 22.75
C LEU A 211 8.80 -7.85 22.89
N ASN A 212 8.02 -8.12 23.93
CA ASN A 212 7.41 -9.41 24.17
C ASN A 212 6.06 -9.60 23.45
N LEU A 213 5.56 -8.58 22.74
CA LEU A 213 4.37 -8.72 21.91
C LEU A 213 4.63 -9.73 20.78
N GLY A 214 3.77 -10.74 20.68
CA GLY A 214 3.89 -11.79 19.66
C GLY A 214 4.77 -12.98 20.05
N LEU A 215 5.34 -13.01 21.27
CA LEU A 215 5.96 -14.23 21.79
C LEU A 215 4.90 -15.31 22.03
N VAL A 216 5.07 -16.44 21.36
CA VAL A 216 4.33 -17.67 21.66
C VAL A 216 4.92 -18.25 22.94
N LYS A 217 4.07 -18.51 23.94
CA LYS A 217 4.46 -19.22 25.17
C LYS A 217 4.65 -20.70 24.92
#